data_AF-A0A523IQP4-F1
#
_entry.id   AF-A0A523IQP4-F1
#
_cell.length_a   1.000
_cell.length_b   1.000
_cell.length_c   1.000
_cell.angle_alpha   90.00
_cell.angle_beta   90.00
_cell.angle_gamma   90.00
#
_symmetry.space_group_name_H-M   'P 1'
#
loop_
_entity.id
_entity.type
_entity.pdbx_description
1 polymer ?
#
loop_
_entity_poly.entity_id
_entity_poly.type
_entity_poly.pdbx_seq_one_letter_code
_entity_poly.pdbx_strand_id
1 'polypeptide(L)'
;MPSRPAAKIHQKILLLGLGLGLAFLLVEVSLQAAASVRRLGASPAASVRPSLPHDGAYRILCLGESTTAPFYGVVSYVEILEQLLKQREFGVRFELINAGYVDQHTAYLVQKLP
;
A
#
# COMPACT_ATOMS: atom_id res chain seq x y z
N MET A 1 48.33 33.44 1.21
CA MET A 1 47.15 32.58 0.96
C MET A 1 47.60 31.12 1.03
N PRO A 2 47.19 30.32 2.03
CA PRO A 2 47.58 28.91 2.05
C PRO A 2 46.85 28.14 0.95
N SER A 3 47.62 27.47 0.10
CA SER A 3 47.13 26.58 -0.96
C SER A 3 46.46 25.34 -0.36
N ARG A 4 45.18 25.11 -0.67
CA ARG A 4 44.47 23.88 -0.29
C ARG A 4 45.19 22.66 -0.89
N PRO A 5 45.61 21.67 -0.08
CA PRO A 5 46.18 20.45 -0.64
C PRO A 5 45.13 19.71 -1.47
N ALA A 6 45.48 19.31 -2.70
CA ALA A 6 44.59 18.54 -3.55
C ALA A 6 44.31 17.17 -2.90
N ALA A 7 43.05 16.90 -2.57
CA ALA A 7 42.65 15.62 -1.98
C ALA A 7 43.00 14.46 -2.94
N LYS A 8 43.66 13.44 -2.42
CA LYS A 8 44.03 12.24 -3.19
C LYS A 8 42.75 11.55 -3.69
N ILE A 9 42.80 10.93 -4.87
CA ILE A 9 41.60 10.35 -5.51
C ILE A 9 40.84 9.37 -4.59
N HIS A 10 41.56 8.62 -3.75
CA HIS A 10 40.98 7.73 -2.74
C HIS A 10 40.15 8.47 -1.68
N GLN A 11 40.56 9.67 -1.27
CA GLN A 11 39.78 10.50 -0.33
C GLN A 11 38.49 10.99 -0.98
N LYS A 12 38.52 11.31 -2.28
CA LYS A 12 37.32 11.70 -3.03
C LYS A 12 36.33 10.55 -3.14
N ILE A 13 36.80 9.35 -3.48
CA ILE A 13 35.96 8.14 -3.57
C ILE A 13 35.33 7.81 -2.22
N LEU A 14 36.13 7.85 -1.14
CA LEU A 14 35.63 7.62 0.22
C LEU A 14 34.57 8.66 0.62
N LEU A 15 34.80 9.93 0.31
CA LEU A 15 33.86 11.02 0.62
C LEU A 15 32.55 10.87 -0.16
N LEU A 16 32.62 10.48 -1.44
CA LEU A 16 31.45 10.17 -2.26
C LEU A 16 30.65 9.00 -1.69
N GLY A 17 31.33 7.92 -1.28
CA GLY A 17 30.68 6.77 -0.66
C GLY A 17 29.97 7.12 0.66
N LEU A 18 30.63 7.90 1.52
CA LEU A 18 30.04 8.39 2.76
C LEU A 18 28.84 9.31 2.51
N GLY A 19 28.95 10.23 1.56
CA GLY A 19 27.86 11.13 1.19
C GLY A 19 26.65 10.38 0.64
N LEU A 20 26.88 9.37 -0.20
CA LEU A 20 25.81 8.54 -0.76
C LEU A 20 25.13 7.70 0.33
N GLY A 21 25.90 7.07 1.22
CA GLY A 21 25.35 6.33 2.36
C GLY A 21 24.53 7.22 3.29
N LEU A 22 25.01 8.43 3.58
CA LEU A 22 24.28 9.40 4.39
C LEU A 22 22.97 9.84 3.72
N ALA A 23 22.98 10.05 2.41
CA ALA A 23 21.78 10.41 1.66
C ALA A 23 20.71 9.32 1.74
N PHE A 24 21.09 8.05 1.57
CA PHE A 24 20.16 6.92 1.73
C PHE A 24 19.59 6.84 3.14
N LEU A 25 20.43 7.03 4.16
CA LEU A 25 20.00 7.01 5.55
C LEU A 25 18.98 8.14 5.83
N LEU A 26 19.21 9.34 5.30
CA LEU A 26 18.26 10.46 5.45
C LEU A 26 16.92 10.18 4.74
N VAL A 27 16.94 9.58 3.56
CA VAL A 27 15.72 9.19 2.84
C VAL A 27 14.94 8.14 3.64
N GLU A 28 15.62 7.13 4.18
CA GLU A 28 14.96 6.08 4.96
C GLU A 28 14.36 6.61 6.27
N VAL A 29 15.11 7.43 7.00
CA VAL A 29 14.63 8.07 8.24
C VAL A 29 13.43 8.98 7.97
N SER A 30 13.48 9.78 6.90
CA SER A 30 12.35 10.66 6.55
C SER A 30 11.10 9.87 6.14
N LEU A 31 11.25 8.77 5.41
CA LEU A 31 10.13 7.87 5.07
C LEU A 31 9.53 7.21 6.32
N GLN A 32 10.36 6.72 7.23
CA GLN A 32 9.89 6.12 8.48
C GLN A 32 9.21 7.15 9.39
N ALA A 33 9.75 8.36 9.48
CA ALA A 33 9.15 9.46 10.22
C ALA A 33 7.79 9.84 9.63
N ALA A 34 7.69 9.98 8.30
CA ALA A 34 6.43 10.26 7.62
C ALA A 34 5.38 9.16 7.85
N ALA A 35 5.80 7.88 7.80
CA ALA A 35 4.93 6.76 8.10
C ALA A 35 4.43 6.79 9.57
N SER A 36 5.30 7.16 10.50
CA SER A 36 4.97 7.25 11.93
C SER A 36 3.98 8.37 12.20
N VAL A 37 4.18 9.54 11.60
CA VAL A 37 3.24 10.68 11.69
C VAL A 37 1.87 10.32 11.09
N ARG A 38 1.83 9.61 9.96
CA ARG A 38 0.57 9.11 9.38
C ARG A 38 -0.13 8.10 10.29
N ARG A 39 0.60 7.24 11.00
CA ARG A 39 0.01 6.31 11.99
C ARG A 39 -0.55 7.03 13.21
N LEU A 40 0.05 8.14 13.64
CA LEU A 40 -0.44 8.96 14.76
C LEU A 40 -1.71 9.75 14.41
N GLY A 41 -1.84 10.20 13.16
CA GLY A 41 -3.04 10.90 12.65
C GLY A 41 -4.15 9.97 12.13
N ALA A 42 -3.81 8.73 11.81
CA ALA A 42 -4.81 7.70 11.58
C ALA A 42 -5.39 7.30 12.95
N SER A 43 -6.54 7.89 13.31
CA SER A 43 -7.50 7.15 14.13
C SER A 43 -7.52 5.72 13.56
N PRO A 44 -7.48 4.65 14.37
CA PRO A 44 -7.93 3.36 13.92
C PRO A 44 -9.41 3.55 13.56
N ALA A 45 -9.66 4.07 12.36
CA ALA A 45 -10.95 4.30 11.78
C ALA A 45 -11.63 2.96 11.94
N ALA A 46 -12.69 2.99 12.75
CA ALA A 46 -13.49 1.86 13.18
C ALA A 46 -12.92 0.54 12.67
N SER A 47 -12.26 -0.21 13.54
CA SER A 47 -12.35 -1.66 13.42
C SER A 47 -13.85 -1.96 13.39
N VAL A 48 -14.43 -1.95 12.19
CA VAL A 48 -15.77 -2.40 11.93
C VAL A 48 -15.60 -3.88 12.14
N ARG A 49 -15.76 -4.30 13.40
CA ARG A 49 -16.10 -5.69 13.68
C ARG A 49 -17.18 -6.01 12.66
N PRO A 50 -16.98 -7.03 11.80
CA PRO A 50 -17.97 -7.33 10.80
C PRO A 50 -19.30 -7.45 11.54
N SER A 51 -20.24 -6.58 11.19
CA SER A 51 -21.62 -6.70 11.63
C SER A 51 -22.05 -8.12 11.32
N LEU A 52 -22.94 -8.68 12.16
CA LEU A 52 -23.57 -9.97 11.91
C LEU A 52 -23.91 -10.12 10.41
N PRO A 53 -23.68 -11.30 9.83
CA PRO A 53 -23.84 -11.49 8.39
C PRO A 53 -25.23 -11.04 7.96
N HIS A 54 -25.28 -10.10 7.02
CA HIS A 54 -26.53 -9.58 6.48
C HIS A 54 -27.09 -10.64 5.51
N ASP A 55 -28.35 -11.05 5.70
CA ASP A 55 -28.97 -12.15 4.95
C ASP A 55 -28.20 -13.48 4.98
N GLY A 56 -27.46 -13.73 6.06
CA GLY A 56 -26.68 -14.97 6.22
C GLY A 56 -25.42 -15.05 5.35
N ALA A 57 -24.97 -13.93 4.78
CA ALA A 57 -23.70 -13.80 4.08
C ALA A 57 -22.85 -12.65 4.63
N TYR A 58 -21.53 -12.84 4.63
CA TYR A 58 -20.57 -11.76 4.83
C TYR A 58 -20.25 -11.11 3.50
N ARG A 59 -20.52 -9.81 3.39
CA ARG A 59 -20.14 -8.99 2.24
C ARG A 59 -18.73 -8.45 2.44
N ILE A 60 -17.86 -8.74 1.50
CA ILE A 60 -16.47 -8.28 1.48
C ILE A 60 -16.33 -7.30 0.31
N LEU A 61 -16.12 -6.03 0.63
CA LEU A 61 -15.86 -5.00 -0.36
C LEU A 61 -14.35 -4.92 -0.63
N CYS A 62 -13.95 -5.18 -1.88
CA CYS A 62 -12.58 -5.02 -2.34
C CYS A 62 -12.43 -3.69 -3.08
N LEU A 63 -11.67 -2.76 -2.48
CA LEU A 63 -11.38 -1.44 -3.03
C LEU A 63 -9.95 -1.37 -3.54
N GLY A 64 -9.75 -0.75 -4.69
CA GLY A 64 -8.41 -0.50 -5.22
C GLY A 64 -8.43 0.01 -6.65
N GLU A 65 -7.26 -0.05 -7.28
CA GLU A 65 -7.02 0.53 -8.60
C GLU A 65 -6.95 -0.57 -9.67
N SER A 66 -6.02 -0.49 -10.61
CA SER A 66 -5.85 -1.45 -11.72
C SER A 66 -5.53 -2.88 -11.29
N THR A 67 -5.04 -3.10 -10.06
CA THR A 67 -4.77 -4.44 -9.51
C THR A 67 -6.00 -5.10 -8.90
N THR A 68 -6.98 -4.30 -8.46
CA THR A 68 -8.25 -4.78 -7.91
C THR A 68 -9.30 -4.88 -9.00
N ALA A 69 -9.34 -3.91 -9.92
CA ALA A 69 -10.20 -3.97 -11.09
C ALA A 69 -9.77 -5.11 -12.03
N PRO A 70 -10.71 -5.80 -12.68
CA PRO A 70 -10.37 -6.69 -13.79
C PRO A 70 -9.81 -5.85 -14.94
N PHE A 71 -8.53 -6.06 -15.26
CA PHE A 71 -7.82 -5.32 -16.31
C PHE A 71 -7.66 -6.23 -17.54
N TYR A 72 -8.15 -5.78 -18.70
CA TYR A 72 -7.99 -6.47 -20.00
C TYR A 72 -8.29 -7.98 -20.02
N GLY A 73 -9.37 -8.41 -19.37
CA GLY A 73 -9.80 -9.82 -19.39
C GLY A 73 -8.89 -10.77 -18.58
N VAL A 74 -7.97 -10.23 -17.79
CA VAL A 74 -7.22 -10.99 -16.79
C VAL A 74 -8.08 -11.14 -15.54
N VAL A 75 -8.16 -12.37 -15.03
CA VAL A 75 -8.85 -12.71 -13.78
C VAL A 75 -8.28 -11.83 -12.66
N SER A 76 -9.14 -11.05 -12.01
CA SER A 76 -8.73 -10.23 -10.87
C SER A 76 -8.44 -11.11 -9.65
N TYR A 77 -7.58 -10.66 -8.72
CA TYR A 77 -7.37 -11.42 -7.48
C TYR A 77 -8.67 -11.56 -6.67
N VAL A 78 -9.63 -10.65 -6.88
CA VAL A 78 -10.94 -10.67 -6.23
C VAL A 78 -11.75 -11.90 -6.66
N GLU A 79 -11.70 -12.26 -7.96
CA GLU A 79 -12.33 -13.47 -8.47
C GLU A 79 -11.67 -14.74 -7.92
N ILE A 80 -10.34 -14.77 -7.84
CA ILE A 80 -9.61 -15.89 -7.24
C ILE A 80 -9.97 -16.04 -5.77
N LEU A 81 -10.03 -14.91 -5.04
CA LEU A 81 -10.42 -14.90 -3.63
C LEU A 81 -11.86 -15.40 -3.44
N GLU A 82 -12.78 -15.01 -4.32
CA GLU A 82 -14.17 -15.49 -4.29
C GLU A 82 -14.23 -17.00 -4.48
N GLN A 83 -13.48 -17.54 -5.45
CA GLN A 83 -13.40 -18.98 -5.67
C GLN A 83 -12.83 -19.72 -4.46
N LEU A 84 -11.76 -19.21 -3.86
CA LEU A 84 -11.13 -19.82 -2.68
C LEU A 84 -12.06 -19.81 -1.46
N LEU A 85 -12.85 -18.75 -1.29
CA LEU A 85 -13.82 -18.65 -0.20
C LEU A 85 -15.03 -19.56 -0.42
N LYS A 86 -15.45 -19.77 -1.67
CA LYS A 86 -16.53 -20.72 -2.02
C LYS A 86 -16.08 -22.18 -1.91
N GLN A 87 -14.83 -22.48 -2.21
CA GLN A 87 -14.27 -23.85 -2.12
C GLN A 87 -14.08 -24.33 -0.68
N ARG A 88 -13.90 -23.41 0.27
CA ARG A 88 -13.74 -23.75 1.68
C ARG A 88 -15.09 -23.79 2.38
N GLU A 89 -15.38 -24.90 3.03
CA GLU A 89 -16.59 -25.04 3.86
C GLU A 89 -16.41 -24.33 5.20
N PHE A 90 -16.68 -23.01 5.21
CA PHE A 90 -16.66 -22.22 6.44
C PHE A 90 -17.99 -22.23 7.21
N GLY A 91 -19.03 -22.89 6.68
CA GLY A 91 -20.38 -22.85 7.25
C GLY A 91 -21.05 -21.48 7.16
N VAL A 92 -20.45 -20.53 6.44
CA VAL A 92 -20.96 -19.17 6.21
C VAL A 92 -20.79 -18.82 4.73
N ARG A 93 -21.72 -18.01 4.20
CA ARG A 93 -21.66 -17.54 2.82
C ARG A 93 -20.83 -16.27 2.74
N PHE A 94 -20.04 -16.11 1.69
CA PHE A 94 -19.29 -14.89 1.39
C PHE A 94 -19.76 -14.34 0.05
N GLU A 95 -19.94 -13.02 -0.01
CA GLU A 95 -20.25 -12.26 -1.22
C GLU A 95 -19.15 -11.22 -1.40
N LEU A 96 -18.45 -11.25 -2.53
CA LEU A 96 -17.37 -10.31 -2.82
C LEU A 96 -17.89 -9.24 -3.77
N ILE A 97 -17.67 -7.98 -3.39
CA ILE A 97 -18.01 -6.82 -4.22
C ILE A 97 -16.69 -6.21 -4.68
N ASN A 98 -16.42 -6.31 -5.99
CA ASN A 98 -15.26 -5.66 -6.59
C ASN A 98 -15.61 -4.21 -6.92
N ALA A 99 -15.02 -3.27 -6.17
CA ALA A 99 -15.13 -1.83 -6.41
C ALA A 99 -13.76 -1.25 -6.83
N GLY A 100 -13.01 -2.01 -7.62
CA GLY A 100 -11.77 -1.57 -8.24
C GLY A 100 -12.02 -0.69 -9.46
N TYR A 101 -11.19 0.35 -9.63
CA TYR A 101 -11.25 1.21 -10.82
C TYR A 101 -9.88 1.30 -11.51
N VAL A 102 -9.86 1.00 -12.81
CA VAL A 102 -8.64 1.05 -13.64
C VAL A 102 -8.14 2.49 -13.79
N ASP A 103 -6.83 2.67 -13.68
CA ASP A 103 -6.12 3.95 -13.85
C ASP A 103 -6.64 5.09 -12.96
N GLN A 104 -7.19 4.74 -11.80
CA GLN A 104 -7.63 5.70 -10.79
C GLN A 104 -6.62 5.84 -9.67
N HIS A 105 -6.85 6.83 -8.82
CA HIS A 105 -6.04 7.14 -7.64
C HIS A 105 -6.93 7.21 -6.40
N THR A 106 -6.33 7.13 -5.21
CA THR A 106 -7.06 7.06 -3.93
C THR A 106 -8.13 8.16 -3.76
N ALA A 107 -7.86 9.39 -4.20
CA ALA A 107 -8.85 10.48 -4.09
C ALA A 107 -10.12 10.22 -4.90
N TYR A 108 -9.99 9.60 -6.08
CA TYR A 108 -11.13 9.18 -6.88
C TYR A 108 -11.93 8.07 -6.18
N LEU A 109 -11.25 7.09 -5.58
CA LEU A 109 -11.92 6.01 -4.85
C LEU A 109 -12.78 6.56 -3.70
N VAL A 110 -12.27 7.54 -2.94
CA VAL A 110 -13.02 8.17 -1.84
C VAL A 110 -14.29 8.85 -2.34
N GLN A 111 -14.28 9.47 -3.52
CA GLN A 111 -15.46 10.09 -4.11
C GLN A 111 -16.52 9.07 -4.58
N LYS A 112 -16.13 7.81 -4.74
CA LYS A 112 -16.99 6.73 -5.21
C LYS A 112 -17.47 5.81 -4.08
N LEU A 113 -17.04 6.05 -2.85
CA LEU A 113 -17.58 5.35 -1.69
C LEU A 113 -19.00 5.86 -1.38
N PRO A 114 -19.95 4.95 -1.07
CA PRO A 114 -21.28 5.32 -0.62
C PRO A 114 -21.26 6.04 0.74
#